data_AF-A0AAW0G0D9-F1
#
_entry.id   AF-A0AAW0G0D9-F1
#
_cell.length_a   1.000
_cell.length_b   1.000
_cell.length_c   1.000
_cell.angle_alpha   90.00
_cell.angle_beta   90.00
_cell.angle_gamma   90.00
#
_symmetry.space_group_name_H-M   'P 1'
#
loop_
_entity.id
_entity.type
_entity.pdbx_description
1 polymer ?
#
loop_
_entity_poly.entity_id
_entity_poly.type
_entity_poly.pdbx_seq_one_letter_code
_entity_poly.pdbx_strand_id
1 'polypeptide(L)'
;MPSTRKRKSKAACKCNNESESYYAKNTEARRQYQNRYNKIRRLTRRKLSKHELEALRQRKADELDGVLPVFENRICRRGAGRDPECTDKMEAAERKLSEELTSLKFQLAEQYARIPCFTKENWVDAYVKELQVLRKGELSRAWRWMRFNDELKGTHEWKLEVHSRRRTVAIYHQEIHLYEQGAHIPLLASRFKELVSGGCCVNKTEFRRVYRF
;
A
#
# COMPACT_ATOMS: atom_id res chain seq x y z
N MET A 1 8.01 -50.04 50.15
CA MET A 1 7.26 -49.19 51.09
C MET A 1 7.76 -47.75 50.96
N PRO A 2 6.95 -46.82 50.41
CA PRO A 2 7.42 -45.50 49.99
C PRO A 2 7.44 -44.51 51.17
N SER A 3 8.56 -43.80 51.32
CA SER A 3 8.75 -42.72 52.31
C SER A 3 8.23 -41.40 51.74
N THR A 4 7.12 -40.91 52.30
CA THR A 4 6.49 -39.63 51.93
C THR A 4 7.08 -38.49 52.76
N ARG A 5 8.02 -37.73 52.19
CA ARG A 5 8.47 -36.45 52.77
C ARG A 5 7.54 -35.32 52.31
N LYS A 6 6.59 -34.95 53.19
CA LYS A 6 5.84 -33.69 53.12
C LYS A 6 6.79 -32.51 53.31
N ARG A 7 6.95 -31.65 52.30
CA ARG A 7 7.52 -30.31 52.47
C ARG A 7 6.39 -29.28 52.59
N LYS A 8 6.25 -28.70 53.78
CA LYS A 8 5.39 -27.55 54.04
C LYS A 8 6.05 -26.26 53.55
N SER A 9 5.22 -25.45 52.88
CA SER A 9 5.15 -23.98 52.85
C SER A 9 6.41 -23.17 52.55
N LYS A 10 6.31 -22.28 51.55
CA LYS A 10 6.50 -20.84 51.77
C LYS A 10 5.57 -20.07 50.83
N ALA A 11 4.73 -19.25 51.44
CA ALA A 11 3.82 -18.34 50.76
C ALA A 11 4.60 -17.41 49.83
N ALA A 12 4.20 -17.34 48.57
CA ALA A 12 4.68 -16.32 47.65
C ALA A 12 4.16 -14.97 48.13
N CYS A 13 5.06 -14.17 48.71
CA CYS A 13 4.80 -12.78 49.04
C CYS A 13 4.53 -12.03 47.73
N LYS A 14 3.27 -11.67 47.49
CA LYS A 14 2.86 -10.73 46.43
C LYS A 14 3.23 -9.33 46.90
N CYS A 15 4.45 -8.92 46.61
CA CYS A 15 4.84 -7.52 46.57
C CYS A 15 5.74 -7.41 45.34
N ASN A 16 5.29 -6.71 44.29
CA ASN A 16 6.16 -6.11 43.29
C ASN A 16 5.38 -5.02 42.56
N ASN A 17 5.23 -3.89 43.25
CA ASN A 17 5.36 -2.59 42.59
C ASN A 17 6.85 -2.43 42.28
N GLU A 18 7.31 -3.02 41.18
CA GLU A 18 8.69 -2.82 40.72
C GLU A 18 8.71 -1.69 39.70
N SER A 19 9.19 -0.53 40.14
CA SER A 19 9.84 0.40 39.22
C SER A 19 10.89 -0.38 38.44
N GLU A 20 10.70 -0.52 37.13
CA GLU A 20 11.66 -1.18 36.23
C GLU A 20 13.11 -0.83 36.61
N SER A 21 13.90 -1.87 36.93
CA SER A 21 15.32 -1.74 37.24
C SER A 21 16.05 -0.94 36.16
N TYR A 22 16.95 -0.04 36.55
CA TYR A 22 17.80 0.74 35.65
C TYR A 22 18.44 -0.10 34.53
N TYR A 23 18.83 -1.34 34.85
CA TYR A 23 19.40 -2.29 33.89
C TYR A 23 18.37 -2.84 32.90
N ALA A 24 17.12 -3.04 33.31
CA ALA A 24 16.02 -3.45 32.43
C ALA A 24 15.70 -2.34 31.42
N LYS A 25 15.57 -1.08 31.89
CA LYS A 25 15.35 0.10 31.03
C LYS A 25 16.44 0.28 29.99
N ASN A 26 17.71 0.15 30.39
CA ASN A 26 18.84 0.25 29.46
C ASN A 26 18.87 -0.88 28.43
N THR A 27 18.46 -2.09 28.82
CA THR A 27 18.40 -3.23 27.90
C THR A 27 17.29 -3.02 26.86
N GLU A 28 16.12 -2.53 27.29
CA GLU A 28 15.03 -2.19 26.38
C GLU A 28 15.36 -1.04 25.46
N ALA A 29 15.97 0.04 25.97
CA ALA A 29 16.40 1.17 25.16
C ALA A 29 17.39 0.74 24.06
N ARG A 30 18.37 -0.12 24.40
CA ARG A 30 19.28 -0.71 23.40
C ARG A 30 18.54 -1.54 22.36
N ARG A 31 17.55 -2.34 22.79
CA ARG A 31 16.74 -3.16 21.89
C ARG A 31 15.90 -2.29 20.94
N GLN A 32 15.28 -1.24 21.44
CA GLN A 32 14.50 -0.28 20.66
C GLN A 32 15.39 0.44 19.64
N TYR A 33 16.56 0.93 20.07
CA TYR A 33 17.56 1.52 19.19
C TYR A 33 17.98 0.55 18.08
N GLN A 34 18.35 -0.69 18.44
CA GLN A 34 18.78 -1.69 17.47
C GLN A 34 17.67 -2.04 16.47
N ASN A 35 16.43 -2.14 16.94
CA ASN A 35 15.26 -2.38 16.09
C ASN A 35 15.05 -1.21 15.11
N ARG A 36 15.11 0.03 15.59
CA ARG A 36 14.99 1.23 14.75
C ARG A 36 16.13 1.29 13.73
N TYR A 37 17.37 1.11 14.16
CA TYR A 37 18.54 1.10 13.30
C TYR A 37 18.42 0.04 12.20
N ASN A 38 18.04 -1.19 12.56
CA ASN A 38 17.85 -2.27 11.58
C ASN A 38 16.74 -1.94 10.57
N LYS A 39 15.61 -1.38 11.04
CA LYS A 39 14.50 -0.97 10.15
C LYS A 39 14.94 0.09 9.14
N ILE A 40 15.79 1.04 9.53
CA ILE A 40 16.29 2.12 8.65
C ILE A 40 17.44 1.65 7.77
N ARG A 41 18.40 0.88 8.30
CA ARG A 41 19.64 0.54 7.57
C ARG A 41 19.52 -0.71 6.69
N ARG A 42 18.60 -1.63 7.00
CA ARG A 42 18.45 -2.92 6.28
C ARG A 42 17.19 -2.92 5.39
N LEU A 43 17.04 -1.89 4.56
CA LEU A 43 15.83 -1.67 3.75
C LEU A 43 15.69 -2.58 2.54
N THR A 44 16.79 -2.90 1.87
CA THR A 44 16.79 -3.65 0.61
C THR A 44 17.93 -4.65 0.55
N ARG A 45 17.70 -5.76 -0.14
CA ARG A 45 18.74 -6.73 -0.52
C ARG A 45 19.40 -6.41 -1.86
N ARG A 46 18.84 -5.47 -2.63
CA ARG A 46 19.37 -5.07 -3.95
C ARG A 46 20.46 -4.01 -3.80
N LYS A 47 21.43 -4.03 -4.71
CA LYS A 47 22.40 -2.95 -4.85
C LYS A 47 21.68 -1.71 -5.41
N LEU A 48 21.76 -0.61 -4.68
CA LEU A 48 21.26 0.71 -5.08
C LEU A 48 22.41 1.70 -5.07
N SER A 49 22.27 2.81 -5.79
CA SER A 49 23.22 3.91 -5.67
C SER A 49 23.22 4.48 -4.26
N LYS A 50 24.32 5.14 -3.87
CA LYS A 50 24.43 5.79 -2.55
C LYS A 50 23.27 6.77 -2.32
N HIS A 51 22.96 7.57 -3.34
CA HIS A 51 21.90 8.56 -3.31
C HIS A 51 20.51 7.94 -3.11
N GLU A 52 20.16 6.90 -3.88
CA GLU A 52 18.87 6.21 -3.72
C GLU A 52 18.74 5.54 -2.35
N LEU A 53 19.83 4.94 -1.86
CA LEU A 53 19.85 4.29 -0.55
C LEU A 53 19.67 5.30 0.58
N GLU A 54 20.25 6.50 0.46
CA GLU A 54 20.11 7.59 1.41
C GLU A 54 18.70 8.16 1.40
N ALA A 55 18.10 8.37 0.22
CA ALA A 55 16.69 8.78 0.09
C ALA A 55 15.73 7.75 0.73
N LEU A 56 15.97 6.46 0.55
CA LEU A 56 15.16 5.40 1.19
C LEU A 56 15.33 5.38 2.71
N ARG A 57 16.55 5.58 3.21
CA ARG A 57 16.84 5.67 4.66
C ARG A 57 16.15 6.86 5.29
N GLN A 58 16.25 8.02 4.66
CA GLN A 58 15.60 9.24 5.13
C GLN A 58 14.08 9.03 5.18
N ARG A 59 13.49 8.54 4.09
CA ARG A 59 12.06 8.22 4.06
C ARG A 59 11.64 7.26 5.16
N LYS A 60 12.43 6.20 5.43
CA LYS A 60 12.11 5.25 6.51
C LYS A 60 12.25 5.88 7.89
N ALA A 61 13.21 6.77 8.09
CA ALA A 61 13.33 7.52 9.33
C ALA A 61 12.07 8.39 9.52
N ASP A 62 11.67 9.14 8.50
CA ASP A 62 10.48 9.99 8.52
C ASP A 62 9.19 9.19 8.77
N GLU A 63 9.06 7.97 8.22
CA GLU A 63 7.96 7.04 8.53
C GLU A 63 7.96 6.58 10.01
N LEU A 64 9.13 6.29 10.57
CA LEU A 64 9.26 5.84 11.97
C LEU A 64 9.09 6.97 12.97
N ASP A 65 9.44 8.19 12.58
CA ASP A 65 9.26 9.42 13.35
C ASP A 65 7.83 9.99 13.22
N GLY A 66 6.97 9.37 12.41
CA GLY A 66 5.58 9.79 12.21
C GLY A 66 5.42 11.05 11.35
N VAL A 67 6.49 11.49 10.69
CA VAL A 67 6.50 12.63 9.75
C VAL A 67 5.80 12.23 8.44
N LEU A 68 5.99 10.97 8.00
CA LEU A 68 5.29 10.40 6.86
C LEU A 68 4.16 9.48 7.33
N PRO A 69 2.94 9.62 6.77
CA PRO A 69 1.83 8.73 7.12
C PRO A 69 2.11 7.31 6.64
N VAL A 70 1.79 6.35 7.50
CA VAL A 70 1.93 4.92 7.22
C VAL A 70 0.61 4.42 6.64
N PHE A 71 0.51 4.40 5.32
CA PHE A 71 -0.49 3.60 4.60
C PHE A 71 0.21 2.52 3.80
N GLU A 72 -0.50 1.47 3.39
CA GLU A 72 0.00 0.38 2.58
C GLU A 72 -0.32 0.61 1.09
N ASN A 73 0.68 0.44 0.22
CA ASN A 73 0.53 0.66 -1.21
C ASN A 73 1.56 -0.18 -1.96
N ARG A 74 1.31 -1.49 -2.06
CA ARG A 74 2.25 -2.44 -2.69
C ARG A 74 2.20 -2.45 -4.21
N ILE A 75 1.10 -1.97 -4.78
CA ILE A 75 0.87 -1.95 -6.23
C ILE A 75 1.74 -0.89 -6.93
N CYS A 76 2.09 0.19 -6.23
CA CYS A 76 3.11 1.14 -6.65
C CYS A 76 4.48 0.80 -6.08
N ARG A 77 5.55 1.12 -6.82
CA ARG A 77 6.90 1.14 -6.26
C ARG A 77 7.14 2.46 -5.52
N ARG A 78 7.22 2.41 -4.19
CA ARG A 78 7.59 3.59 -3.40
C ARG A 78 9.00 4.06 -3.73
N GLY A 79 9.14 5.38 -3.90
CA GLY A 79 10.42 6.01 -4.18
C GLY A 79 11.00 5.70 -5.57
N ALA A 80 10.28 4.94 -6.41
CA ALA A 80 10.58 4.94 -7.83
C ALA A 80 10.18 6.32 -8.38
N GLY A 81 11.04 6.92 -9.21
CA GLY A 81 10.70 8.13 -9.95
C GLY A 81 9.54 7.89 -10.93
N ARG A 82 9.35 8.84 -11.85
CA ARG A 82 8.35 8.71 -12.92
C ARG A 82 8.61 7.43 -13.72
N ASP A 83 7.53 6.74 -14.09
CA ASP A 83 7.59 5.52 -14.88
C ASP A 83 8.18 5.79 -16.26
N PRO A 84 9.36 5.20 -16.60
CA PRO A 84 10.02 5.46 -17.88
C PRO A 84 9.28 4.85 -19.07
N GLU A 85 8.37 3.90 -18.84
CA GLU A 85 7.54 3.29 -19.88
C GLU A 85 6.21 4.05 -20.07
N CYS A 86 5.96 5.10 -19.29
CA CYS A 86 4.75 5.91 -19.39
C CYS A 86 4.87 6.89 -20.57
N THR A 87 3.90 6.82 -21.47
CA THR A 87 3.80 7.73 -22.62
C THR A 87 2.76 8.82 -22.36
N ASP A 88 2.85 9.94 -23.07
CA ASP A 88 1.88 11.04 -22.92
C ASP A 88 0.43 10.59 -23.18
N LYS A 89 0.24 9.62 -24.07
CA LYS A 89 -1.07 9.00 -24.32
C LYS A 89 -1.60 8.23 -23.10
N MET A 90 -0.73 7.50 -22.40
CA MET A 90 -1.10 6.82 -21.15
C MET A 90 -1.45 7.85 -20.08
N GLU A 91 -0.66 8.91 -19.92
CA GLU A 91 -0.94 9.95 -18.94
C GLU A 91 -2.26 10.69 -19.21
N ALA A 92 -2.58 10.95 -20.48
CA ALA A 92 -3.86 11.52 -20.86
C ALA A 92 -5.03 10.57 -20.52
N ALA A 93 -4.87 9.27 -20.79
CA ALA A 93 -5.87 8.26 -20.43
C ALA A 93 -6.05 8.14 -18.90
N GLU A 94 -4.96 8.20 -18.13
CA GLU A 94 -4.98 8.16 -16.67
C GLU A 94 -5.60 9.40 -16.05
N ARG A 95 -5.38 10.57 -16.65
CA ARG A 95 -6.03 11.82 -16.24
C ARG A 95 -7.53 11.73 -16.46
N LYS A 96 -7.95 11.31 -17.65
CA LYS A 96 -9.37 11.08 -17.96
C LYS A 96 -10.00 10.08 -16.99
N LEU A 97 -9.32 8.96 -16.72
CA LEU A 97 -9.77 7.99 -15.73
C LEU A 97 -9.90 8.63 -14.33
N SER A 98 -8.93 9.46 -13.93
CA SER A 98 -8.98 10.15 -12.64
C SER A 98 -10.17 11.12 -12.53
N GLU A 99 -10.53 11.79 -13.63
CA GLU A 99 -11.72 12.66 -13.72
C GLU A 99 -13.02 11.85 -13.63
N GLU A 100 -13.11 10.71 -14.32
CA GLU A 100 -14.25 9.78 -14.25
C GLU A 100 -14.44 9.25 -12.83
N LEU A 101 -13.36 8.83 -12.18
CA LEU A 101 -13.37 8.34 -10.79
C LEU A 101 -13.78 9.44 -9.82
N THR A 102 -13.31 10.67 -10.02
CA THR A 102 -13.70 11.83 -9.22
C THR A 102 -15.18 12.14 -9.38
N SER A 103 -15.69 12.10 -10.61
CA SER A 103 -17.12 12.29 -10.90
C SER A 103 -17.97 11.22 -10.22
N LEU A 104 -17.56 9.95 -10.29
CA LEU A 104 -18.25 8.84 -9.62
C LEU A 104 -18.29 9.03 -8.10
N LYS A 105 -17.19 9.49 -7.48
CA LYS A 105 -17.17 9.81 -6.04
C LYS A 105 -18.19 10.87 -5.70
N PHE A 106 -18.24 11.97 -6.45
CA PHE A 106 -19.18 13.07 -6.20
C PHE A 106 -20.63 12.62 -6.35
N GLN A 107 -20.94 11.87 -7.41
CA GLN A 107 -22.29 11.35 -7.64
C GLN A 107 -22.76 10.45 -6.50
N LEU A 108 -21.94 9.50 -6.07
CA LEU A 108 -22.29 8.61 -4.97
C LEU A 108 -22.40 9.40 -3.65
N ALA A 109 -21.45 10.29 -3.37
CA ALA A 109 -21.52 11.13 -2.17
C ALA A 109 -22.81 11.96 -2.12
N GLU A 110 -23.24 12.53 -3.24
CA GLU A 110 -24.49 13.31 -3.33
C GLU A 110 -25.74 12.44 -3.16
N GLN A 111 -25.80 11.29 -3.84
CA GLN A 111 -26.92 10.35 -3.72
C GLN A 111 -27.13 9.90 -2.28
N TYR A 112 -26.04 9.58 -1.60
CA TYR A 112 -26.06 9.08 -0.23
C TYR A 112 -26.23 10.17 0.83
N ALA A 113 -25.85 11.42 0.53
CA ALA A 113 -26.12 12.57 1.41
C ALA A 113 -27.61 12.87 1.60
N ARG A 114 -28.46 12.42 0.66
CA ARG A 114 -29.92 12.63 0.71
C ARG A 114 -30.66 11.61 1.58
N ILE A 115 -29.95 10.62 2.16
CA ILE A 115 -30.56 9.53 2.95
C ILE A 115 -30.49 9.88 4.46
N PRO A 116 -31.64 10.05 5.17
CA PRO A 116 -31.68 10.61 6.54
C PRO A 116 -31.02 9.79 7.66
N CYS A 117 -30.81 8.49 7.47
CA CYS A 117 -30.30 7.57 8.49
C CYS A 117 -28.83 7.15 8.24
N PHE A 118 -28.08 7.93 7.47
CA PHE A 118 -26.88 7.44 6.81
C PHE A 118 -25.58 7.96 7.41
N THR A 119 -24.63 7.05 7.66
CA THR A 119 -23.28 7.37 8.12
C THR A 119 -22.37 7.70 6.93
N LYS A 120 -21.41 8.61 7.15
CA LYS A 120 -20.45 9.10 6.14
C LYS A 120 -19.57 7.99 5.50
N GLU A 121 -19.56 6.80 6.04
CA GLU A 121 -18.71 5.67 5.60
C GLU A 121 -19.37 4.81 4.50
N ASN A 122 -20.70 4.81 4.42
CA ASN A 122 -21.40 3.87 3.55
C ASN A 122 -21.33 4.24 2.04
N TRP A 123 -21.11 5.51 1.67
CA TRP A 123 -20.86 5.86 0.25
C TRP A 123 -19.49 5.37 -0.22
N VAL A 124 -18.52 5.26 0.71
CA VAL A 124 -17.19 4.71 0.43
C VAL A 124 -17.32 3.22 0.09
N ASP A 125 -18.15 2.49 0.84
CA ASP A 125 -18.42 1.08 0.54
C ASP A 125 -19.08 0.88 -0.82
N ALA A 126 -20.08 1.73 -1.15
CA ALA A 126 -20.71 1.71 -2.47
C ALA A 126 -19.70 2.02 -3.58
N TYR A 127 -18.85 3.03 -3.36
CA TYR A 127 -17.80 3.41 -4.29
C TYR A 127 -16.79 2.27 -4.49
N VAL A 128 -16.29 1.66 -3.42
CA VAL A 128 -15.37 0.52 -3.48
C VAL A 128 -15.99 -0.66 -4.23
N LYS A 129 -17.28 -0.97 -3.99
CA LYS A 129 -17.99 -2.02 -4.73
C LYS A 129 -18.05 -1.71 -6.23
N GLU A 130 -18.37 -0.48 -6.61
CA GLU A 130 -18.41 -0.06 -8.00
C GLU A 130 -17.04 -0.18 -8.67
N LEU A 131 -15.98 0.29 -7.99
CA LEU A 131 -14.61 0.12 -8.47
C LEU A 131 -14.21 -1.35 -8.63
N GLN A 132 -14.65 -2.24 -7.75
CA GLN A 132 -14.39 -3.67 -7.89
C GLN A 132 -15.01 -4.24 -9.17
N VAL A 133 -16.21 -3.79 -9.55
CA VAL A 133 -16.88 -4.16 -10.82
C VAL A 133 -16.10 -3.61 -12.01
N LEU A 134 -15.80 -2.31 -12.01
CA LEU A 134 -15.04 -1.65 -13.09
C LEU A 134 -13.67 -2.30 -13.30
N ARG A 135 -12.93 -2.55 -12.22
CA ARG A 135 -11.64 -3.24 -12.24
C ARG A 135 -11.73 -4.63 -12.86
N LYS A 136 -12.74 -5.43 -12.48
CA LYS A 136 -12.97 -6.78 -13.05
C LYS A 136 -13.29 -6.67 -14.55
N GLY A 137 -14.08 -5.68 -14.95
CA GLY A 137 -14.39 -5.38 -16.34
C GLY A 137 -13.16 -5.00 -17.15
N GLU A 138 -12.31 -4.13 -16.63
CA GLU A 138 -11.05 -3.74 -17.28
C GLU A 138 -10.05 -4.87 -17.39
N LEU A 139 -9.88 -5.66 -16.33
CA LEU A 139 -9.02 -6.84 -16.36
C LEU A 139 -9.50 -7.83 -17.42
N SER A 140 -10.81 -8.07 -17.52
CA SER A 140 -11.40 -8.93 -18.54
C SER A 140 -11.18 -8.39 -19.95
N ARG A 141 -11.36 -7.08 -20.17
CA ARG A 141 -11.08 -6.42 -21.44
C ARG A 141 -9.60 -6.52 -21.82
N ALA A 142 -8.71 -6.36 -20.84
CA ALA A 142 -7.28 -6.46 -21.08
C ALA A 142 -6.85 -7.88 -21.47
N TRP A 143 -7.35 -8.91 -20.79
CA TRP A 143 -7.13 -10.31 -21.19
C TRP A 143 -7.68 -10.62 -22.57
N ARG A 144 -8.89 -10.16 -22.86
CA ARG A 144 -9.53 -10.34 -24.16
C ARG A 144 -8.69 -9.72 -25.27
N TRP A 145 -8.23 -8.47 -25.07
CA TRP A 145 -7.37 -7.78 -26.02
C TRP A 145 -6.06 -8.55 -26.25
N MET A 146 -5.38 -9.00 -25.19
CA MET A 146 -4.13 -9.77 -25.32
C MET A 146 -4.33 -11.09 -26.07
N ARG A 147 -5.48 -11.77 -25.89
CA ARG A 147 -5.80 -13.02 -26.61
C ARG A 147 -6.06 -12.78 -28.09
N PHE A 148 -6.79 -11.72 -28.45
CA PHE A 148 -7.10 -11.42 -29.85
C PHE A 148 -5.93 -10.82 -30.62
N ASN A 149 -4.94 -10.27 -29.92
CA ASN A 149 -3.77 -9.63 -30.54
C ASN A 149 -2.48 -10.44 -30.27
N ASP A 150 -2.58 -11.77 -30.19
CA ASP A 150 -1.42 -12.64 -29.93
C ASP A 150 -0.40 -12.57 -31.09
N GLU A 151 -0.83 -12.23 -32.30
CA GLU A 151 0.05 -11.97 -33.45
C GLU A 151 1.01 -10.80 -33.24
N LEU A 152 0.60 -9.79 -32.45
CA LEU A 152 1.43 -8.61 -32.14
C LEU A 152 2.39 -8.87 -30.98
N LYS A 153 2.38 -10.05 -30.38
CA LYS A 153 3.11 -10.35 -29.15
C LYS A 153 4.61 -10.18 -29.33
N GLY A 154 5.22 -9.46 -28.39
CA GLY A 154 6.65 -9.16 -28.40
C GLY A 154 7.03 -7.87 -29.14
N THR A 155 6.13 -7.32 -29.98
CA THR A 155 6.32 -6.00 -30.59
C THR A 155 6.36 -4.88 -29.55
N HIS A 156 6.88 -3.73 -29.94
CA HIS A 156 6.90 -2.54 -29.08
C HIS A 156 5.48 -2.07 -28.74
N GLU A 157 4.59 -2.04 -29.73
CA GLU A 157 3.18 -1.64 -29.56
C GLU A 157 2.44 -2.56 -28.60
N TRP A 158 2.64 -3.87 -28.70
CA TRP A 158 2.05 -4.82 -27.77
C TRP A 158 2.55 -4.60 -26.34
N LYS A 159 3.86 -4.36 -26.15
CA LYS A 159 4.42 -4.07 -24.81
C LYS A 159 3.84 -2.78 -24.22
N LEU A 160 3.71 -1.74 -25.03
CA LEU A 160 3.11 -0.47 -24.62
C LEU A 160 1.64 -0.66 -24.22
N GLU A 161 0.83 -1.33 -25.03
CA GLU A 161 -0.59 -1.52 -24.74
C GLU A 161 -0.81 -2.40 -23.50
N VAL A 162 -0.02 -3.45 -23.33
CA VAL A 162 -0.04 -4.27 -22.10
C VAL A 162 0.35 -3.43 -20.87
N HIS A 163 1.30 -2.51 -21.01
CA HIS A 163 1.69 -1.61 -19.92
C HIS A 163 0.59 -0.58 -19.62
N SER A 164 -0.02 0.02 -20.63
CA SER A 164 -1.19 0.92 -20.49
C SER A 164 -2.30 0.25 -19.68
N ARG A 165 -2.71 -0.96 -20.11
CA ARG A 165 -3.77 -1.73 -19.42
C ARG A 165 -3.40 -2.11 -18.00
N ARG A 166 -2.13 -2.47 -17.76
CA ARG A 166 -1.61 -2.71 -16.40
C ARG A 166 -1.78 -1.48 -15.52
N ARG A 167 -1.44 -0.29 -16.03
CA ARG A 167 -1.54 0.98 -15.30
C ARG A 167 -2.99 1.31 -14.97
N THR A 168 -3.92 1.17 -15.92
CA THR A 168 -5.36 1.33 -15.69
C THR A 168 -5.87 0.41 -14.57
N VAL A 169 -5.59 -0.89 -14.65
CA VAL A 169 -6.01 -1.86 -13.60
C VAL A 169 -5.35 -1.55 -12.25
N ALA A 170 -4.10 -1.09 -12.26
CA ALA A 170 -3.38 -0.70 -11.05
C ALA A 170 -3.99 0.53 -10.39
N ILE A 171 -4.50 1.51 -11.14
CA ILE A 171 -5.22 2.68 -10.60
C ILE A 171 -6.47 2.22 -9.84
N TYR A 172 -7.30 1.39 -10.45
CA TYR A 172 -8.48 0.85 -9.76
C TYR A 172 -8.11 0.04 -8.52
N HIS A 173 -7.11 -0.84 -8.61
CA HIS A 173 -6.62 -1.61 -7.46
C HIS A 173 -6.15 -0.68 -6.34
N GLN A 174 -5.37 0.33 -6.69
CA GLN A 174 -4.81 1.28 -5.75
C GLN A 174 -5.93 2.05 -5.04
N GLU A 175 -6.90 2.58 -5.77
CA GLU A 175 -8.01 3.30 -5.14
C GLU A 175 -8.79 2.43 -4.17
N ILE A 176 -9.21 1.23 -4.59
CA ILE A 176 -9.90 0.28 -3.71
C ILE A 176 -9.10 0.07 -2.42
N HIS A 177 -7.82 -0.27 -2.57
CA HIS A 177 -6.96 -0.61 -1.43
C HIS A 177 -6.70 0.57 -0.49
N LEU A 178 -6.62 1.80 -1.01
CA LEU A 178 -6.44 3.00 -0.19
C LEU A 178 -7.74 3.35 0.55
N TYR A 179 -8.90 3.26 -0.10
CA TYR A 179 -10.18 3.51 0.56
C TYR A 179 -10.52 2.45 1.63
N GLU A 180 -10.15 1.18 1.42
CA GLU A 180 -10.26 0.11 2.43
C GLU A 180 -9.44 0.41 3.72
N GLN A 181 -8.38 1.22 3.62
CA GLN A 181 -7.59 1.64 4.79
C GLN A 181 -8.14 2.90 5.47
N GLY A 182 -9.03 3.63 4.80
CA GLY A 182 -9.69 4.82 5.33
C GLY A 182 -9.92 5.90 4.27
N ALA A 183 -11.02 6.65 4.41
CA ALA A 183 -11.45 7.64 3.41
C ALA A 183 -10.44 8.77 3.14
N HIS A 184 -9.54 9.06 4.07
CA HIS A 184 -8.53 10.11 3.95
C HIS A 184 -7.20 9.62 3.32
N ILE A 185 -6.99 8.30 3.22
CA ILE A 185 -5.75 7.70 2.75
C ILE A 185 -5.44 8.03 1.28
N PRO A 186 -6.41 8.03 0.34
CA PRO A 186 -6.14 8.44 -1.04
C PRO A 186 -5.59 9.87 -1.17
N LEU A 187 -6.08 10.80 -0.34
CA LEU A 187 -5.60 12.17 -0.32
C LEU A 187 -4.14 12.25 0.17
N LEU A 188 -3.80 11.48 1.20
CA LEU A 188 -2.43 11.36 1.68
C LEU A 188 -1.52 10.78 0.58
N ALA A 189 -1.92 9.68 -0.05
CA ALA A 189 -1.16 9.07 -1.13
C ALA A 189 -0.91 10.02 -2.31
N SER A 190 -1.90 10.85 -2.65
CA SER A 190 -1.75 11.93 -3.64
C SER A 190 -0.71 12.97 -3.21
N ARG A 191 -0.81 13.48 -1.98
CA ARG A 191 0.13 14.48 -1.42
C ARG A 191 1.58 14.00 -1.45
N PHE A 192 1.81 12.71 -1.19
CA PHE A 192 3.15 12.10 -1.21
C PHE A 192 3.57 11.56 -2.57
N LYS A 193 2.81 11.85 -3.65
CA LYS A 193 3.08 11.42 -5.02
C LYS A 193 3.33 9.91 -5.09
N GLU A 194 2.48 9.11 -4.43
CA GLU A 194 2.54 7.65 -4.42
C GLU A 194 1.48 6.99 -5.31
N LEU A 195 0.79 7.78 -6.14
CA LEU A 195 -0.27 7.29 -7.02
C LEU A 195 0.26 6.88 -8.40
N VAL A 196 -0.30 5.81 -8.97
CA VAL A 196 -0.02 5.42 -10.36
C VAL A 196 -0.36 6.56 -11.31
N SER A 197 -1.52 7.19 -11.12
CA SER A 197 -1.96 8.38 -11.87
C SER A 197 -1.09 9.62 -11.65
N GLY A 198 -0.28 9.63 -10.58
CA GLY A 198 0.78 10.61 -10.35
C GLY A 198 2.10 10.29 -11.06
N GLY A 199 2.10 9.30 -11.96
CA GLY A 199 3.26 8.86 -12.73
C GLY A 199 4.11 7.78 -12.05
N CYS A 200 3.69 7.23 -10.89
CA CYS A 200 4.45 6.17 -10.23
C CYS A 200 4.49 4.89 -11.05
N CYS A 201 5.62 4.17 -10.95
CA CYS A 201 5.77 2.85 -11.55
C CYS A 201 4.87 1.82 -10.86
N VAL A 202 4.16 1.03 -11.66
CA VAL A 202 3.48 -0.18 -11.18
C VAL A 202 4.52 -1.22 -10.78
N ASN A 203 4.35 -1.80 -9.59
CA ASN A 203 5.13 -2.93 -9.13
C ASN A 203 4.74 -4.20 -9.89
N LYS A 204 5.37 -4.43 -11.05
CA LYS A 204 5.09 -5.56 -11.95
C LYS A 204 5.10 -6.93 -11.24
N THR A 205 5.94 -7.12 -10.23
CA THR A 205 6.02 -8.38 -9.47
C THR A 205 4.76 -8.59 -8.63
N GLU A 206 4.33 -7.56 -7.90
CA GLU A 206 3.12 -7.61 -7.10
C GLU A 206 1.88 -7.72 -7.99
N PHE A 207 1.85 -6.94 -9.08
CA PHE A 207 0.77 -6.97 -10.05
C PHE A 207 0.56 -8.38 -10.63
N ARG A 208 1.64 -9.04 -11.06
CA ARG A 208 1.61 -10.43 -11.53
C ARG A 208 1.12 -11.39 -10.46
N ARG A 209 1.55 -11.20 -9.21
CA ARG A 209 1.13 -12.04 -8.07
C ARG A 209 -0.38 -11.97 -7.85
N VAL A 210 -0.95 -10.77 -7.92
CA VAL A 210 -2.38 -10.53 -7.66
C VAL A 210 -3.25 -10.93 -8.86
N TYR A 211 -2.85 -10.57 -10.08
CA TYR A 211 -3.70 -10.66 -11.27
C TYR A 211 -3.32 -11.74 -12.27
N ARG A 212 -2.17 -12.41 -12.07
CA ARG A 212 -1.57 -13.35 -13.03
C ARG A 212 -1.38 -12.74 -14.44
N PHE A 213 -1.25 -11.42 -14.50
CA PHE A 213 -1.18 -10.58 -15.71
C PHE A 213 0.25 -10.13 -16.00
#